data_AF-A0A3D3W0L9-F1
#
_entry.id   AF-A0A3D3W0L9-F1
#
_cell.length_a   1.000
_cell.length_b   1.000
_cell.length_c   1.000
_cell.angle_alpha   90.00
_cell.angle_beta   90.00
_cell.angle_gamma   90.00
#
_symmetry.space_group_name_H-M   'P 1'
#
loop_
_entity.id
_entity.type
_entity.pdbx_description
1 polymer ?
#
loop_
_entity_poly.entity_id
_entity_poly.type
_entity_poly.pdbx_seq_one_letter_code
_entity_poly.pdbx_strand_id
1 'polypeptide(L)'
;MDSPLLTASDFETFRGWQDTDFRSQLRLHLKPSACTVLQQAQKQHPNSQLAVFIKGSPVGLVPLQGIRGDYLQLTLEYCTAADANEVFARLTQ
;
A
#
# COMPACT_ATOMS: atom_id res chain seq x y z
N MET A 1 -6.66 7.43 -19.21
CA MET A 1 -6.72 6.70 -17.94
C MET A 1 -5.29 6.36 -17.58
N ASP A 2 -4.73 7.04 -16.58
CA ASP A 2 -3.39 6.74 -16.08
C ASP A 2 -3.35 5.31 -15.56
N SER A 3 -2.42 4.50 -16.09
CA SER A 3 -2.21 3.13 -15.63
C SER A 3 -1.76 3.16 -14.15
N PRO A 4 -2.20 2.20 -13.32
CA PRO A 4 -1.75 2.13 -11.95
C PRO A 4 -0.23 1.90 -11.90
N LEU A 5 0.46 2.61 -11.01
CA LEU A 5 1.92 2.49 -10.84
C LEU A 5 2.30 1.07 -10.38
N LEU A 6 1.49 0.48 -9.51
CA LEU A 6 1.63 -0.87 -9.00
C LEU A 6 0.25 -1.54 -8.92
N THR A 7 0.24 -2.86 -9.04
CA THR A 7 -0.94 -3.72 -8.96
C THR A 7 -0.75 -4.80 -7.89
N ALA A 8 -1.82 -5.54 -7.56
CA ALA A 8 -1.74 -6.63 -6.59
C ALA A 8 -0.67 -7.69 -6.95
N SER A 9 -0.44 -7.90 -8.25
CA SER A 9 0.56 -8.82 -8.79
C SER A 9 2.01 -8.44 -8.47
N ASP A 10 2.26 -7.20 -8.06
CA ASP A 10 3.58 -6.65 -7.74
C ASP A 10 4.01 -6.92 -6.29
N PHE A 11 3.12 -7.51 -5.49
CA PHE A 11 3.37 -7.84 -4.09
C PHE A 11 3.67 -9.33 -3.89
N GLU A 12 4.54 -9.64 -2.94
CA GLU A 12 4.89 -11.03 -2.55
C GLU A 12 4.05 -11.50 -1.38
N THR A 13 4.01 -10.70 -0.32
CA THR A 13 3.29 -11.01 0.92
C THR A 13 2.69 -9.74 1.49
N PHE A 14 1.79 -9.89 2.45
CA PHE A 14 1.21 -8.77 3.16
C PHE A 14 0.96 -9.14 4.62
N ARG A 15 0.83 -8.11 5.46
CA ARG A 15 0.48 -8.26 6.86
C ARG A 15 -0.41 -7.11 7.31
N GLY A 16 -1.59 -7.45 7.80
CA GLY A 16 -2.50 -6.53 8.50
C GLY A 16 -2.31 -6.59 10.00
N TRP A 17 -2.41 -5.46 10.68
CA TRP A 17 -2.53 -5.39 12.14
C TRP A 17 -3.24 -4.10 12.57
N GLN A 18 -3.60 -4.01 13.85
CA GLN A 18 -4.06 -2.76 14.45
C GLN A 18 -2.94 -2.20 15.34
N ASP A 19 -2.59 -0.92 15.17
CA ASP A 19 -1.58 -0.29 16.02
C ASP A 19 -2.13 0.07 17.41
N THR A 20 -1.26 0.62 18.26
CA THR A 20 -1.61 1.01 19.63
C THR A 20 -2.67 2.11 19.72
N ASP A 21 -2.88 2.85 18.64
CA ASP A 21 -3.88 3.93 18.52
C ASP A 21 -5.18 3.42 17.89
N PHE A 22 -5.37 2.09 17.84
CA PHE A 22 -6.51 1.43 17.20
C PHE A 22 -6.62 1.69 15.69
N ARG A 23 -5.55 2.16 15.02
CA ARG A 23 -5.57 2.37 13.58
C ARG A 23 -5.19 1.09 12.86
N SER A 24 -5.95 0.75 11.83
CA SER A 24 -5.65 -0.39 10.98
C SER A 24 -4.44 -0.08 10.09
N GLN A 25 -3.42 -0.93 10.18
CA GLN A 25 -2.18 -0.85 9.43
C GLN A 25 -2.09 -2.02 8.46
N LEU A 26 -1.58 -1.77 7.26
CA LEU A 26 -1.26 -2.79 6.27
C LEU A 26 0.17 -2.61 5.80
N ARG A 27 0.94 -3.69 5.83
CA ARG A 27 2.25 -3.78 5.19
C ARG A 27 2.15 -4.69 3.98
N LEU A 28 2.66 -4.23 2.83
CA LEU A 28 2.74 -4.98 1.57
C LEU A 28 4.22 -5.15 1.24
N HIS A 29 4.72 -6.38 1.20
CA HIS A 29 6.06 -6.65 0.69
C HIS A 29 6.04 -6.69 -0.83
N LEU A 30 6.99 -5.99 -1.42
CA LEU A 30 7.13 -5.71 -2.84
C LEU A 30 8.02 -6.77 -3.48
N LYS A 31 7.69 -7.18 -4.70
CA LYS A 31 8.65 -7.89 -5.56
C LYS A 31 9.81 -6.97 -5.92
N PRO A 32 11.01 -7.51 -6.21
CA PRO A 32 12.17 -6.71 -6.62
C PRO A 32 11.88 -5.77 -7.81
N SER A 33 11.08 -6.21 -8.78
CA SER A 33 10.66 -5.40 -9.93
C SER A 33 9.84 -4.17 -9.52
N ALA A 34 8.96 -4.32 -8.54
CA ALA A 34 8.12 -3.25 -8.01
C ALA A 34 8.93 -2.20 -7.25
N CYS A 35 9.96 -2.64 -6.52
CA CYS A 35 10.91 -1.74 -5.85
C CYS A 35 11.60 -0.81 -6.85
N THR A 36 12.03 -1.31 -8.02
CA THR A 36 12.66 -0.48 -9.06
C THR A 36 11.70 0.58 -9.58
N VAL A 37 10.44 0.23 -9.84
CA VAL A 37 9.40 1.16 -10.29
C VAL A 37 9.17 2.28 -9.26
N LEU A 38 9.06 1.92 -7.98
CA LEU A 38 8.86 2.90 -6.91
C LEU A 38 10.07 3.82 -6.72
N GLN A 39 11.29 3.29 -6.79
CA GLN A 39 12.50 4.11 -6.71
C GLN A 39 12.59 5.11 -7.88
N GLN A 40 12.14 4.72 -9.07
CA GLN A 40 12.06 5.63 -10.19
C GLN A 40 10.99 6.71 -9.97
N ALA A 41 9.80 6.32 -9.50
CA ALA A 41 8.73 7.26 -9.16
C ALA A 41 9.14 8.25 -8.06
N GLN A 42 9.87 7.79 -7.03
CA GLN A 42 10.46 8.65 -6.00
C GLN A 42 11.43 9.69 -6.57
N LYS A 43 12.26 9.32 -7.55
CA LYS A 43 13.20 10.25 -8.19
C LYS A 43 12.50 11.30 -9.04
N GLN A 44 11.44 10.90 -9.75
CA GLN A 44 10.68 11.79 -10.62
C GLN A 44 9.71 12.69 -9.85
N HIS A 45 9.13 12.18 -8.76
CA HIS A 45 8.07 12.82 -7.99
C HIS A 45 8.31 12.68 -6.46
N PRO A 46 9.39 13.25 -5.92
CA PRO A 46 9.84 13.01 -4.54
C PRO A 46 8.82 13.40 -3.47
N ASN A 47 8.01 14.43 -3.74
CA ASN A 47 7.01 14.96 -2.80
C ASN A 47 5.59 14.43 -3.05
N SER A 48 5.42 13.46 -3.96
CA SER A 48 4.09 12.91 -4.27
C SER A 48 3.69 11.78 -3.33
N GLN A 49 2.39 11.52 -3.28
CA GLN A 49 1.78 10.44 -2.50
C GLN A 49 1.16 9.43 -3.46
N LEU A 50 1.23 8.15 -3.11
CA LEU A 50 0.52 7.08 -3.77
C LEU A 50 -0.84 6.90 -3.13
N ALA A 51 -1.89 7.01 -3.92
CA ALA A 51 -3.22 6.60 -3.50
C ALA A 51 -3.35 5.08 -3.65
N VAL A 52 -3.79 4.42 -2.58
CA VAL A 52 -4.03 2.98 -2.56
C VAL A 52 -5.52 2.74 -2.74
N PHE A 53 -5.86 1.90 -3.70
CA PHE A 53 -7.23 1.53 -4.02
C PHE A 53 -7.44 0.03 -3.85
N ILE A 54 -8.58 -0.35 -3.29
CA ILE A 54 -9.03 -1.74 -3.19
C ILE A 54 -10.44 -1.81 -3.76
N LYS A 55 -10.63 -2.64 -4.79
CA LYS A 55 -11.89 -2.74 -5.56
C LYS A 55 -12.43 -1.38 -6.05
N GLY A 56 -11.53 -0.44 -6.35
CA GLY A 56 -11.89 0.90 -6.81
C GLY A 56 -12.17 1.92 -5.69
N SER A 57 -12.21 1.50 -4.43
CA SER A 57 -12.36 2.41 -3.28
C SER A 57 -10.98 2.83 -2.74
N PRO A 58 -10.74 4.13 -2.49
CA PRO A 58 -9.50 4.59 -1.87
C PRO A 58 -9.45 4.15 -0.40
N VAL A 59 -8.32 3.57 0.03
CA VAL A 59 -8.15 3.04 1.39
C VAL A 59 -7.07 3.78 2.19
N GLY A 60 -6.18 4.51 1.52
CA GLY A 60 -5.16 5.32 2.18
C GLY A 60 -4.20 5.98 1.19
N LEU A 61 -3.34 6.85 1.73
CA LEU A 61 -2.27 7.52 1.00
C LEU A 61 -0.90 7.12 1.58
N VAL A 62 0.09 6.90 0.71
CA VAL A 62 1.46 6.57 1.13
C VAL A 62 2.42 7.61 0.54
N PRO A 63 3.15 8.38 1.35
CA PRO A 63 4.19 9.27 0.84
C PRO A 63 5.29 8.48 0.13
N LEU A 64 5.62 8.84 -1.12
CA LEU A 64 6.67 8.15 -1.88
C LEU A 64 8.00 8.15 -1.11
N GLN A 65 8.38 9.29 -0.53
CA GLN A 65 9.58 9.44 0.30
C GLN A 65 9.64 8.53 1.55
N GLY A 66 8.49 8.03 2.02
CA GLY A 66 8.40 7.15 3.20
C GLY A 66 8.73 5.69 2.90
N ILE A 67 8.80 5.31 1.63
CA ILE A 67 9.01 3.93 1.20
C ILE A 67 10.52 3.63 1.25
N ARG A 68 10.93 2.89 2.27
CA ARG A 68 12.31 2.45 2.47
C ARG A 68 12.37 0.94 2.53
N GLY A 69 13.12 0.34 1.61
CA GLY A 69 13.31 -1.11 1.55
C GLY A 69 12.34 -1.79 0.59
N ASP A 70 11.91 -2.98 0.98
CA ASP A 70 11.12 -3.94 0.20
C ASP A 70 9.64 -3.94 0.58
N TYR A 71 9.15 -2.96 1.35
CA TYR A 71 7.75 -2.93 1.75
C TYR A 71 7.12 -1.53 1.69
N LEU A 72 5.81 -1.52 1.43
CA LEU A 72 4.92 -0.38 1.63
C LEU A 72 4.18 -0.56 2.94
N GLN A 73 4.23 0.44 3.81
CA GLN A 73 3.38 0.49 4.99
C GLN A 73 2.35 1.60 4.81
N LEU A 74 1.08 1.26 4.98
CA LEU A 74 -0.03 2.18 4.90
C LEU A 74 -0.91 2.08 6.14
N THR A 75 -1.40 3.24 6.57
CA THR A 75 -2.51 3.33 7.50
C THR A 75 -3.80 3.37 6.69
N LEU A 76 -4.76 2.51 7.03
CA LEU A 76 -6.05 2.42 6.34
C LEU A 76 -6.99 3.51 6.87
N GLU A 77 -6.65 4.77 6.59
CA GLU A 77 -7.31 5.97 7.14
C GLU A 77 -8.77 6.12 6.68
N TYR A 78 -9.12 5.51 5.54
CA TYR A 78 -10.46 5.60 4.95
C TYR A 78 -11.29 4.32 5.14
N CYS A 79 -10.83 3.39 5.97
CA CYS A 79 -11.48 2.12 6.21
C CYS A 79 -11.96 2.01 7.67
N THR A 80 -13.11 1.39 7.88
CA THR A 80 -13.48 0.90 9.21
C THR A 80 -12.63 -0.35 9.55
N ALA A 81 -12.59 -0.74 10.84
CA ALA A 81 -11.92 -1.97 11.24
C ALA A 81 -12.50 -3.23 10.54
N ALA A 82 -13.79 -3.21 10.20
CA ALA A 82 -14.42 -4.30 9.44
C ALA A 82 -13.91 -4.33 7.99
N ASP A 83 -13.79 -3.18 7.34
CA ASP A 83 -13.24 -3.05 5.99
C ASP A 83 -11.76 -3.48 5.95
N ALA A 84 -10.98 -3.11 6.97
CA ALA A 84 -9.58 -3.53 7.09
C ALA A 84 -9.45 -5.06 7.19
N ASN A 85 -10.33 -5.72 7.95
CA ASN A 85 -10.35 -7.19 8.03
C ASN A 85 -10.75 -7.83 6.70
N GLU A 86 -11.68 -7.23 5.96
CA GLU A 86 -12.05 -7.69 4.62
C GLU A 86 -10.89 -7.53 3.63
N VAL A 87 -10.12 -6.44 3.73
CA VAL A 87 -8.88 -6.23 2.99
C VAL A 87 -7.86 -7.31 3.32
N PHE A 88 -7.64 -7.60 4.61
CA PHE A 88 -6.69 -8.61 5.05
C PHE A 88 -7.08 -10.02 4.59
N ALA A 89 -8.35 -10.41 4.76
CA ALA A 89 -8.83 -11.74 4.39
C ALA A 89 -8.72 -12.01 2.88
N ARG A 90 -8.83 -10.97 2.05
CA ARG A 90 -8.83 -11.11 0.59
C ARG A 90 -7.47 -11.09 -0.05
N LEU A 91 -6.49 -10.43 0.56
CA LEU A 91 -5.13 -10.47 0.05
C LEU A 91 -4.50 -11.87 0.20
N THR A 92 -5.04 -12.73 1.07
CA THR A 92 -4.61 -14.13 1.31
C THR A 92 -5.24 -15.17 0.39
N GLN A 93 -6.21 -14.80 -0.45
CA GLN A 93 -6.96 -15.71 -1.34
C GLN A 93 -6.59 -15.48 -2.80
#